data_AF-X1KBJ3-F1
#
_entry.id   AF-X1KBJ3-F1
#
_cell.length_a   1.000
_cell.length_b   1.000
_cell.length_c   1.000
_cell.angle_alpha   90.00
_cell.angle_beta   90.00
_cell.angle_gamma   90.00
#
_symmetry.space_group_name_H-M   'P 1'
#
loop_
_entity.id
_entity.type
_entity.pdbx_description
1 polymer ?
#
loop_
_entity_poly.entity_id
_entity_poly.type
_entity_poly.pdbx_seq_one_letter_code
_entity_poly.pdbx_strand_id
1 'polypeptide(L)'
;NKEYWGKGYGTDAIKILLNHAFNQMNLYKVYLRVFDYNERGIRCYEKCGFKEEGKLRKGQFYGGKYYDVILMGILKDEFESSK
;
A
#
# COMPACT_ATOMS: atom_id res chain seq x y z
N ASN A 1 -0.57 -6.48 -17.34
CA ASN A 1 0.48 -7.04 -18.23
C ASN A 1 1.81 -7.11 -17.46
N LYS A 2 2.44 -8.29 -17.38
CA LYS A 2 3.66 -8.53 -16.57
C LYS A 2 4.89 -7.77 -17.11
N GLU A 3 4.85 -7.35 -18.37
CA GLU A 3 5.96 -6.63 -19.03
C GLU A 3 6.27 -5.24 -18.44
N TYR A 4 5.35 -4.69 -17.64
CA TYR A 4 5.51 -3.38 -16.99
C TYR A 4 5.94 -3.47 -15.52
N TRP A 5 6.13 -4.69 -15.02
CA TRP A 5 6.50 -4.94 -13.64
C TRP A 5 7.96 -4.54 -13.36
N GLY A 6 8.22 -3.96 -12.19
CA GLY A 6 9.57 -3.56 -11.78
C GLY A 6 10.10 -2.27 -12.41
N LYS A 7 9.31 -1.60 -13.26
CA LYS A 7 9.69 -0.35 -13.96
C LYS A 7 9.28 0.94 -13.23
N GLY A 8 8.92 0.87 -11.95
CA GLY A 8 8.54 2.04 -11.15
C GLY A 8 7.08 2.49 -11.28
N TYR A 9 6.35 2.09 -12.33
CA TYR A 9 4.97 2.55 -12.58
C TYR A 9 3.99 2.32 -11.43
N GLY A 10 4.17 1.27 -10.62
CA GLY A 10 3.35 1.04 -9.44
C GLY A 10 3.49 2.16 -8.41
N THR A 11 4.73 2.58 -8.15
CA THR A 11 5.04 3.71 -7.26
C THR A 11 4.44 5.01 -7.79
N ASP A 12 4.61 5.27 -9.10
CA ASP A 12 4.11 6.51 -9.72
C ASP A 12 2.58 6.59 -9.63
N ALA A 13 1.89 5.50 -9.97
CA ALA A 13 0.44 5.42 -9.88
C ALA A 13 -0.07 5.63 -8.44
N ILE A 14 0.59 5.03 -7.44
CA ILE A 14 0.23 5.20 -6.03
C ILE A 14 0.44 6.65 -5.59
N LYS A 15 1.56 7.29 -5.96
CA LYS A 15 1.81 8.70 -5.61
C LYS A 15 0.76 9.65 -6.21
N ILE A 16 0.36 9.41 -7.46
CA ILE A 16 -0.73 10.17 -8.10
C ILE A 16 -2.04 9.98 -7.33
N LEU A 17 -2.36 8.75 -6.96
CA LEU A 17 -3.56 8.42 -6.18
C LEU A 17 -3.55 9.09 -4.80
N LEU A 18 -2.43 9.04 -4.08
CA LEU A 18 -2.29 9.69 -2.77
C LEU A 18 -2.44 11.20 -2.88
N ASN A 19 -1.84 11.81 -3.91
CA ASN A 19 -2.00 13.24 -4.16
C ASN A 19 -3.47 13.61 -4.38
N HIS A 20 -4.21 12.83 -5.16
CA HIS A 20 -5.66 13.03 -5.35
C HIS A 20 -6.43 12.85 -4.02
N ALA A 21 -6.18 11.75 -3.30
CA ALA A 21 -6.85 11.43 -2.05
C ALA A 21 -6.70 12.54 -0.99
N PHE A 22 -5.48 13.05 -0.80
CA PHE A 22 -5.20 14.02 0.25
C PHE A 22 -5.48 15.47 -0.15
N ASN A 23 -5.19 15.85 -1.40
CA ASN A 23 -5.28 17.26 -1.83
C ASN A 23 -6.60 17.60 -2.54
N GLN A 24 -7.30 16.63 -3.12
CA GLN A 24 -8.56 16.88 -3.84
C GLN A 24 -9.76 16.31 -3.09
N MET A 25 -9.65 15.10 -2.53
CA MET A 25 -10.74 14.49 -1.75
C MET A 25 -10.72 14.87 -0.26
N ASN A 26 -9.66 15.54 0.20
CA ASN A 26 -9.45 15.93 1.60
C ASN A 26 -9.58 14.76 2.59
N LEU A 27 -9.14 13.55 2.20
CA LEU A 27 -9.02 12.43 3.13
C LEU A 27 -7.87 12.70 4.10
N TYR A 28 -7.97 12.15 5.32
CA TYR A 28 -6.86 12.22 6.28
C TYR A 28 -5.97 10.96 6.25
N LYS A 29 -6.53 9.82 5.85
CA LYS A 29 -5.82 8.53 5.86
C LYS A 29 -6.19 7.69 4.64
N VAL A 30 -5.20 7.02 4.07
CA VAL A 30 -5.37 5.94 3.09
C VAL A 30 -4.79 4.66 3.69
N TYR A 31 -5.50 3.55 3.57
CA TYR A 31 -5.02 2.25 4.04
C TYR A 31 -5.26 1.16 2.99
N LEU A 32 -4.54 0.06 3.13
CA LEU A 32 -4.63 -1.10 2.26
C LEU A 32 -4.42 -2.40 3.02
N ARG A 33 -4.82 -3.50 2.36
CA ARG A 33 -4.58 -4.87 2.79
C ARG A 33 -3.65 -5.52 1.77
N VAL A 34 -2.59 -6.15 2.24
CA VAL A 34 -1.66 -6.90 1.38
C VAL A 34 -1.36 -8.25 1.99
N PHE A 35 -1.33 -9.30 1.17
CA PHE A 35 -0.91 -10.62 1.63
C PHE A 35 0.57 -10.58 2.04
N ASP A 36 0.90 -11.29 3.11
CA ASP A 36 2.26 -11.43 3.64
C ASP A 36 3.31 -11.87 2.61
N TYR A 37 2.94 -12.75 1.67
CA TYR A 37 3.84 -13.24 0.62
C TYR A 37 4.13 -12.22 -0.49
N ASN A 38 3.39 -11.11 -0.57
CA ASN A 38 3.56 -10.11 -1.62
C ASN A 38 4.62 -9.06 -1.24
N GLU A 39 5.85 -9.52 -0.98
CA GLU A 39 6.97 -8.66 -0.57
C GLU A 39 7.21 -7.49 -1.53
N ARG A 40 7.04 -7.72 -2.84
CA ARG A 40 7.21 -6.67 -3.84
C ARG A 40 6.17 -5.56 -3.68
N GLY A 41 4.92 -5.92 -3.39
CA GLY A 41 3.85 -4.98 -3.10
C GLY A 41 4.16 -4.19 -1.83
N ILE A 42 4.52 -4.90 -0.75
CA ILE A 42 4.88 -4.31 0.55
C ILE A 42 5.98 -3.25 0.37
N ARG A 43 7.11 -3.60 -0.27
CA ARG A 43 8.21 -2.66 -0.54
C ARG A 43 7.77 -1.48 -1.42
N CYS A 44 6.83 -1.68 -2.33
CA CYS A 44 6.28 -0.59 -3.15
C CYS A 44 5.47 0.38 -2.28
N TYR A 45 4.65 -0.12 -1.35
CA TYR A 45 3.86 0.71 -0.44
C TYR A 45 4.75 1.45 0.57
N GLU A 46 5.76 0.78 1.14
CA GLU A 46 6.75 1.42 2.03
C GLU A 46 7.46 2.59 1.33
N LYS A 47 7.88 2.40 0.07
CA LYS A 47 8.47 3.48 -0.75
C LYS A 47 7.53 4.65 -1.03
N CYS A 48 6.22 4.43 -0.92
CA CYS A 48 5.20 5.47 -1.06
C CYS A 48 4.85 6.13 0.30
N GLY A 49 5.52 5.74 1.39
CA GLY A 49 5.31 6.29 2.73
C GLY A 49 4.30 5.52 3.60
N PHE A 50 3.75 4.41 3.11
CA PHE A 50 2.89 3.56 3.95
C PHE A 50 3.70 2.88 5.05
N LYS A 51 3.08 2.72 6.21
CA LYS A 51 3.61 2.02 7.39
C LYS A 51 2.71 0.83 7.74
N GLU A 52 3.30 -0.24 8.27
CA GLU A 52 2.52 -1.35 8.83
C GLU A 52 1.78 -0.89 10.09
N GLU A 53 0.47 -1.12 10.13
CA GLU A 53 -0.40 -0.79 11.26
C GLU A 53 -0.87 -2.03 12.02
N GLY A 54 -0.76 -3.21 11.40
CA GLY A 54 -1.08 -4.47 12.04
C GLY A 54 -1.10 -5.65 11.09
N LYS A 55 -1.24 -6.84 11.66
CA LYS A 55 -1.29 -8.10 10.93
C LYS A 55 -2.47 -8.95 11.37
N LEU A 56 -3.30 -9.33 10.41
CA LEU A 56 -4.39 -10.28 10.59
C LEU A 56 -3.85 -11.69 10.36
N ARG A 57 -3.57 -12.41 11.46
CA ARG A 57 -3.09 -13.81 11.41
C ARG A 57 -4.13 -14.71 10.77
N LYS A 58 -3.75 -15.45 9.73
CA LYS A 58 -4.66 -16.27 8.90
C LYS A 58 -5.90 -15.48 8.44
N GLY A 59 -5.74 -14.18 8.18
CA GLY A 59 -6.84 -13.26 7.93
C GLY A 59 -7.57 -13.44 6.59
N GLN A 60 -7.05 -14.26 5.67
CA GLN A 60 -7.69 -14.50 4.38
C GLN A 60 -7.35 -15.90 3.84
N PHE A 61 -8.38 -16.61 3.36
CA PHE A 61 -8.22 -17.86 2.61
C PHE A 61 -8.09 -17.56 1.11
N TYR A 62 -7.07 -18.11 0.46
CA TYR A 62 -6.85 -17.99 -0.97
C TYR A 62 -6.05 -19.20 -1.47
N GLY A 63 -6.39 -19.76 -2.63
CA GLY A 63 -5.63 -20.86 -3.24
C GLY A 63 -5.42 -22.09 -2.34
N GLY A 64 -6.40 -22.45 -1.50
CA GLY A 64 -6.34 -23.65 -0.66
C GLY A 64 -5.63 -23.48 0.68
N LYS A 65 -5.14 -22.29 1.02
CA LYS A 65 -4.52 -22.03 2.33
C LYS A 65 -4.89 -20.66 2.90
N TYR A 66 -4.71 -20.52 4.20
CA TYR A 66 -4.81 -19.25 4.90
C TYR A 66 -3.48 -18.49 4.83
N TYR A 67 -3.57 -17.19 4.62
CA TYR A 67 -2.45 -16.26 4.64
C TYR A 67 -2.64 -15.20 5.70
N ASP A 68 -1.53 -14.68 6.22
CA ASP A 68 -1.58 -13.46 7.00
C ASP A 68 -1.83 -12.27 6.07
N VAL A 69 -2.60 -11.30 6.56
CA VAL A 69 -2.86 -10.05 5.84
C VAL A 69 -2.26 -8.90 6.62
N ILE A 70 -1.34 -8.20 6.00
CA ILE A 70 -0.72 -6.99 6.54
C ILE A 70 -1.63 -5.81 6.22
N LEU A 71 -1.94 -5.02 7.24
CA LEU A 71 -2.61 -3.75 7.14
C LEU A 71 -1.54 -2.67 7.08
N MET A 72 -1.59 -1.83 6.05
CA MET A 72 -0.69 -0.69 5.92
C MET A 72 -1.50 0.59 5.75
N GLY A 73 -1.02 1.69 6.34
CA GLY A 73 -1.65 3.00 6.28
C GLY A 73 -0.64 4.12 6.04
N ILE A 74 -1.13 5.24 5.51
CA ILE A 74 -0.40 6.51 5.44
C ILE A 74 -1.37 7.64 5.78
N LEU A 75 -0.91 8.56 6.63
CA LEU A 75 -1.64 9.77 7.00
C LEU A 75 -1.26 10.94 6.07
N LYS A 76 -2.16 11.92 5.97
CA LYS A 76 -1.94 13.14 5.17
C LYS A 76 -0.65 13.86 5.59
N ASP A 77 -0.44 14.06 6.89
CA ASP A 77 0.73 14.78 7.40
C ASP A 77 2.05 14.05 7.10
N GLU A 78 2.02 12.72 7.10
CA GLU A 78 3.16 11.88 6.72
C GLU A 78 3.47 12.03 5.23
N PHE A 79 2.45 12.03 4.38
CA PHE A 79 2.60 12.25 2.94
C PHE A 79 3.13 13.66 2.62
N GLU A 80 2.65 14.68 3.31
CA GLU A 80 3.09 16.07 3.11
C GLU A 80 4.52 16.30 3.59
N SER A 81 4.92 15.68 4.70
CA SER A 81 6.31 15.75 5.21
C SER A 81 7.33 15.00 4.34
N SER A 82 6.87 14.11 3.45
CA SER A 82 7.70 13.29 2.57
C SER A 82 7.84 13.85 1.15
N LYS A 83 7.23 15.00 0.85
CA LYS A 83 7.42 15.76 -0.40
C LYS A 83 8.75 16.49 -0.38
#